data_AF-X0YJD2-F1
#
_entry.id   AF-X0YJD2-F1
#
_cell.length_a   1.000
_cell.length_b   1.000
_cell.length_c   1.000
_cell.angle_alpha   90.00
_cell.angle_beta   90.00
_cell.angle_gamma   90.00
#
_symmetry.space_group_name_H-M   'P 1'
#
loop_
_entity.id
_entity.type
_entity.pdbx_description
1 polymer ?
#
loop_
_entity_poly.entity_id
_entity_poly.type
_entity_poly.pdbx_seq_one_letter_code
_entity_poly.pdbx_strand_id
1 'polypeptide(L)'
;FGVKSERDFESRIELMNEVVRTYEGRIERDSLEPEKGEWKRQINGLFEKHDDCNIMVAFPQFTPKQVVQIAARLATGENSENAVKMPPGVTKHIVVEGRALRINFPLSVLKAEGVSLETKNEVLKEFLRKKKPRRYEEPTFMYDE
;
A
#
# COMPACT_ATOMS: atom_id res chain seq x y z
N PHE A 1 -9.00 -3.13 -23.28
CA PHE A 1 -8.10 -4.28 -23.49
C PHE A 1 -7.82 -4.93 -22.14
N GLY A 2 -8.03 -6.23 -22.00
CA GLY A 2 -7.75 -6.96 -20.76
C GLY A 2 -6.63 -7.96 -21.02
N VAL A 3 -5.56 -7.91 -20.22
CA VAL A 3 -4.49 -8.90 -20.29
C VAL A 3 -4.81 -10.00 -19.29
N LYS A 4 -5.24 -11.17 -19.79
CA LYS A 4 -5.45 -12.37 -18.96
C LYS A 4 -4.26 -13.30 -19.15
N SER A 5 -3.59 -13.63 -18.06
CA SER A 5 -2.53 -14.65 -18.04
C SER A 5 -3.06 -15.92 -17.37
N GLU A 6 -2.92 -17.06 -18.04
CA GLU A 6 -3.23 -18.40 -17.46
C GLU A 6 -2.07 -18.95 -16.62
N ARG A 7 -1.00 -18.16 -16.46
CA ARG A 7 0.17 -18.55 -15.66
C ARG A 7 -0.15 -18.54 -14.17
N ASP A 8 0.77 -19.13 -13.41
CA ASP A 8 0.77 -19.13 -11.95
C ASP A 8 0.80 -17.69 -11.38
N PHE A 9 0.59 -17.58 -10.07
CA PHE A 9 0.44 -16.29 -9.41
C PHE A 9 1.69 -15.40 -9.51
N GLU A 10 2.90 -15.95 -9.49
CA GLU A 10 4.13 -15.15 -9.58
C GLU A 10 4.34 -14.61 -10.98
N SER A 11 4.21 -15.47 -11.99
CA SER A 11 4.24 -15.07 -13.39
C SER A 11 3.24 -13.95 -13.71
N ARG A 12 2.08 -13.92 -13.01
CA ARG A 12 1.11 -12.82 -13.12
C ARG A 12 1.62 -11.52 -12.51
N ILE A 13 2.28 -11.58 -11.35
CA ILE A 13 2.89 -10.40 -10.71
C ILE A 13 4.05 -9.86 -11.55
N GLU A 14 4.87 -10.72 -12.17
CA GLU A 14 5.93 -10.31 -13.10
C GLU A 14 5.36 -9.54 -14.30
N LEU A 15 4.31 -10.08 -14.93
CA LEU A 15 3.61 -9.41 -16.02
C LEU A 15 3.00 -8.07 -15.58
N MET A 16 2.46 -8.01 -14.36
CA MET A 16 1.96 -6.75 -13.80
C MET A 16 3.08 -5.73 -13.62
N ASN A 17 4.29 -6.14 -13.20
CA ASN A 17 5.44 -5.25 -13.12
C ASN A 17 5.85 -4.72 -14.50
N GLU A 18 5.81 -5.55 -15.54
CA GLU A 18 6.02 -5.11 -16.92
C GLU A 18 4.99 -4.07 -17.35
N VAL A 19 3.71 -4.32 -17.12
CA VAL A 19 2.64 -3.37 -17.41
C VAL A 19 2.85 -2.05 -16.66
N VAL A 20 3.17 -2.09 -15.37
CA VAL A 20 3.39 -0.88 -14.55
C VAL A 20 4.58 -0.06 -15.06
N ARG A 21 5.67 -0.73 -15.48
CA ARG A 21 6.85 -0.07 -16.06
C ARG A 21 6.51 0.72 -17.34
N THR A 22 5.51 0.31 -18.12
CA THR A 22 5.17 1.00 -19.39
C THR A 22 4.63 2.42 -19.19
N TYR A 23 3.99 2.68 -18.05
CA TYR A 23 3.36 3.97 -17.75
C TYR A 23 3.99 4.70 -16.57
N GLU A 24 5.07 4.16 -15.98
CA GLU A 24 5.70 4.72 -14.80
C GLU A 24 6.08 6.21 -15.02
N GLY A 25 5.71 7.07 -14.07
CA GLY A 25 5.92 8.51 -14.15
C GLY A 25 4.92 9.30 -15.00
N ARG A 26 3.92 8.64 -15.61
CA ARG A 26 2.89 9.28 -16.47
C ARG A 26 1.47 8.90 -16.04
N ILE A 27 1.20 8.88 -14.73
CA ILE A 27 -0.08 8.41 -14.20
C ILE A 27 -0.68 9.35 -13.18
N GLU A 28 -2.00 9.47 -13.27
CA GLU A 28 -2.86 9.92 -12.18
C GLU A 28 -3.46 8.72 -11.46
N ARG A 29 -3.47 8.78 -10.13
CA ARG A 29 -3.99 7.69 -9.29
C ARG A 29 -5.32 8.11 -8.69
N ASP A 30 -6.36 7.35 -8.99
CA ASP A 30 -7.67 7.52 -8.38
C ASP A 30 -8.29 6.17 -8.02
N SER A 31 -9.40 6.19 -7.31
CA SER A 31 -10.11 4.99 -6.88
C SER A 31 -11.56 5.01 -7.32
N LEU A 32 -12.04 3.85 -7.75
CA LEU A 32 -13.45 3.60 -7.92
C LEU A 32 -14.02 3.11 -6.59
N GLU A 33 -15.26 3.51 -6.31
CA GLU A 33 -16.04 3.10 -5.14
C GLU A 33 -17.24 2.29 -5.65
N PRO A 34 -17.03 1.06 -6.15
CA PRO A 34 -18.08 0.27 -6.81
C PRO A 34 -19.34 0.08 -5.96
N GLU A 35 -19.20 0.11 -4.63
CA GLU A 35 -20.30 0.09 -3.66
C GLU A 35 -21.20 1.33 -3.66
N LYS A 36 -20.78 2.47 -4.26
CA LYS A 36 -21.49 3.76 -4.23
C LYS A 36 -22.31 4.07 -5.50
N GLY A 37 -22.46 3.12 -6.44
CA GLY A 37 -23.40 3.26 -7.56
C GLY A 37 -22.86 2.82 -8.92
N GLU A 38 -23.47 3.32 -10.00
CA GLU A 38 -23.20 2.85 -11.37
C GLU A 38 -21.76 3.06 -11.83
N TRP A 39 -21.10 1.94 -12.16
CA TRP A 39 -19.70 1.89 -12.62
C TRP A 39 -19.39 2.84 -13.80
N LYS A 40 -20.30 2.93 -14.78
CA LYS A 40 -20.14 3.82 -15.95
C LYS A 40 -20.04 5.29 -15.53
N ARG A 41 -20.92 5.72 -14.61
CA ARG A 41 -20.92 7.10 -14.12
C ARG A 41 -19.63 7.43 -13.38
N GLN A 42 -19.12 6.49 -12.57
CA GLN A 42 -17.86 6.68 -11.86
C GLN A 42 -16.67 6.79 -12.82
N ILE A 43 -16.58 5.92 -13.83
CA ILE A 43 -15.53 6.00 -14.84
C ILE A 43 -15.58 7.32 -15.61
N ASN A 44 -16.78 7.73 -16.05
CA ASN A 44 -16.92 9.00 -16.76
C ASN A 44 -16.47 10.17 -15.88
N GLY A 45 -16.88 10.18 -14.61
CA GLY A 45 -16.44 11.20 -13.65
C GLY A 45 -14.93 11.21 -13.41
N LEU A 46 -14.24 10.06 -13.51
CA LEU A 46 -12.77 10.02 -13.45
C LEU A 46 -12.14 10.70 -14.66
N PHE A 47 -12.62 10.43 -15.88
CA PHE A 47 -12.10 11.08 -17.08
C PHE A 47 -12.47 12.57 -17.17
N GLU A 48 -13.59 12.99 -16.57
CA GLU A 48 -13.92 14.41 -16.42
C GLU A 48 -13.01 15.12 -15.40
N LYS A 49 -12.62 14.43 -14.32
CA LYS A 49 -11.71 14.96 -13.29
C LYS A 49 -10.26 15.04 -13.77
N HIS A 50 -9.85 14.10 -14.61
CA HIS A 50 -8.50 13.97 -15.15
C HIS A 50 -8.57 14.11 -16.68
N ASP A 51 -8.80 15.32 -17.17
CA ASP A 51 -9.02 15.64 -18.59
C ASP A 51 -7.82 15.33 -19.49
N ASP A 52 -6.61 15.39 -18.93
CA ASP A 52 -5.35 15.00 -19.61
C ASP A 52 -5.16 13.46 -19.72
N CYS A 53 -6.04 12.66 -19.10
CA CYS A 53 -5.96 11.20 -19.11
C CYS A 53 -6.97 10.59 -20.11
N ASN A 54 -6.52 9.68 -20.97
CA ASN A 54 -7.37 9.00 -21.96
C ASN A 54 -7.40 7.46 -21.82
N ILE A 55 -6.63 6.91 -20.88
CA ILE A 55 -6.51 5.47 -20.66
C ILE A 55 -6.67 5.21 -19.16
N MET A 56 -7.47 4.19 -18.82
CA MET A 56 -7.59 3.67 -17.47
C MET A 56 -6.94 2.28 -17.38
N VAL A 57 -6.05 2.09 -16.42
CA VAL A 57 -5.47 0.78 -16.10
C VAL A 57 -6.01 0.32 -14.76
N ALA A 58 -6.64 -0.85 -14.73
CA ALA A 58 -7.21 -1.44 -13.52
C ALA A 58 -6.54 -2.78 -13.20
N PHE A 59 -6.27 -3.01 -11.91
CA PHE A 59 -5.66 -4.23 -11.40
C PHE A 59 -6.68 -5.07 -10.61
N PRO A 60 -6.50 -6.39 -10.55
CA PRO A 60 -7.32 -7.24 -9.70
C PRO A 60 -7.10 -6.90 -8.22
N GLN A 61 -8.10 -7.20 -7.38
CA GLN A 61 -7.95 -7.15 -5.94
C GLN A 61 -7.12 -8.34 -5.45
N PHE A 62 -6.26 -8.09 -4.45
CA PHE A 62 -5.44 -9.12 -3.82
C PHE A 62 -6.01 -9.48 -2.45
N THR A 63 -6.08 -10.77 -2.17
CA THR A 63 -6.42 -11.26 -0.83
C THR A 63 -5.24 -11.10 0.12
N PRO A 64 -5.46 -10.96 1.44
CA PRO A 64 -4.36 -10.94 2.42
C PRO A 64 -3.44 -12.15 2.30
N LYS A 65 -4.00 -13.34 2.01
CA LYS A 65 -3.22 -14.58 1.81
C LYS A 65 -2.24 -14.47 0.63
N GLN A 66 -2.69 -13.88 -0.49
CA GLN A 66 -1.83 -13.65 -1.66
C GLN A 66 -0.71 -12.66 -1.37
N VAL A 67 -1.01 -11.57 -0.66
CA VAL A 67 0.01 -10.59 -0.27
C VAL A 67 1.04 -11.21 0.68
N VAL A 68 0.59 -11.98 1.68
CA VAL A 68 1.47 -12.70 2.62
C VAL A 68 2.31 -13.76 1.91
N GLN A 69 1.77 -14.46 0.90
CA GLN A 69 2.53 -15.45 0.14
C GLN A 69 3.76 -14.83 -0.53
N ILE A 70 3.61 -13.67 -1.18
CA ILE A 70 4.74 -12.94 -1.78
C ILE A 70 5.71 -12.45 -0.70
N ALA A 71 5.21 -11.88 0.39
CA ALA A 71 6.04 -11.39 1.49
C ALA A 71 6.86 -12.50 2.18
N ALA A 72 6.26 -13.67 2.38
CA ALA A 72 6.92 -14.82 2.98
C ALA A 72 8.08 -15.33 2.11
N ARG A 73 7.89 -15.36 0.79
CA ARG A 73 8.96 -15.75 -0.16
C ARG A 73 10.14 -14.78 -0.14
N LEU A 74 9.86 -13.48 -0.06
CA LEU A 74 10.90 -12.46 0.14
C LEU A 74 11.69 -12.67 1.44
N ALA A 75 11.03 -13.13 2.51
CA ALA A 75 11.68 -13.38 3.80
C ALA A 75 12.53 -14.66 3.82
N THR A 76 12.24 -15.65 2.96
CA THR A 76 12.96 -16.94 2.91
C THR A 76 14.30 -16.89 2.15
N GLY A 77 14.74 -15.73 1.67
CA GLY A 77 16.10 -15.54 1.17
C GLY A 77 16.31 -15.84 -0.31
N GLU A 78 15.25 -15.84 -1.14
CA GLU A 78 15.45 -15.66 -2.59
C GLU A 78 16.17 -14.32 -2.80
N ASN A 79 17.38 -14.37 -3.35
CA ASN A 79 18.26 -13.21 -3.54
C ASN A 79 17.46 -11.99 -4.02
N SER A 80 17.51 -10.91 -3.22
CA SER A 80 16.61 -9.74 -3.24
C SER A 80 16.46 -9.02 -4.59
N GLU A 81 17.37 -9.29 -5.52
CA GLU A 81 17.38 -8.74 -6.88
C GLU A 81 16.40 -9.45 -7.82
N ASN A 82 16.17 -10.77 -7.66
CA ASN A 82 15.31 -11.55 -8.55
C ASN A 82 13.97 -11.94 -7.91
N ALA A 83 13.75 -11.65 -6.62
CA ALA A 83 12.52 -11.99 -5.96
C ALA A 83 11.35 -11.13 -6.48
N VAL A 84 10.26 -11.79 -6.86
CA VAL A 84 9.07 -11.15 -7.41
C VAL A 84 8.41 -10.27 -6.35
N LYS A 85 8.29 -8.97 -6.62
CA LYS A 85 7.66 -7.97 -5.74
C LYS A 85 6.35 -7.50 -6.35
N MET A 86 5.39 -7.15 -5.50
CA MET A 86 4.18 -6.48 -5.95
C MET A 86 4.56 -5.12 -6.58
N PRO A 87 3.97 -4.73 -7.72
CA PRO A 87 4.24 -3.43 -8.31
C PRO A 87 3.84 -2.29 -7.37
N PRO A 88 4.57 -1.17 -7.36
CA PRO A 88 4.26 -0.05 -6.50
C PRO A 88 2.90 0.57 -6.87
N GLY A 89 2.10 0.90 -5.85
CA GLY A 89 0.84 1.64 -6.03
C GLY A 89 -0.35 0.84 -6.58
N VAL A 90 -0.24 -0.48 -6.77
CA VAL A 90 -1.37 -1.32 -7.21
C VAL A 90 -2.16 -1.92 -6.04
N THR A 91 -1.58 -1.96 -4.84
CA THR A 91 -2.26 -2.41 -3.63
C THR A 91 -2.74 -1.23 -2.81
N LYS A 92 -3.99 -1.30 -2.32
CA LYS A 92 -4.59 -0.28 -1.44
C LYS A 92 -5.10 -0.97 -0.17
N HIS A 93 -4.44 -0.74 0.95
CA HIS A 93 -4.86 -1.25 2.25
C HIS A 93 -5.79 -0.24 2.91
N ILE A 94 -7.08 -0.55 2.95
CA ILE A 94 -8.09 0.29 3.59
C ILE A 94 -8.13 -0.08 5.08
N VAL A 95 -7.49 0.74 5.91
CA VAL A 95 -7.58 0.62 7.37
C VAL A 95 -8.71 1.53 7.85
N VAL A 96 -9.89 0.94 8.04
CA VAL A 96 -11.13 1.66 8.36
C VAL A 96 -11.08 2.26 9.76
N GLU A 97 -10.48 1.56 10.74
CA GLU A 97 -10.39 2.02 12.12
C GLU A 97 -8.99 1.79 12.72
N GLY A 98 -8.59 2.66 13.65
CA GLY A 98 -7.44 2.39 14.52
C GLY A 98 -6.06 2.71 13.93
N ARG A 99 -5.96 3.52 12.87
CA ARG A 99 -4.66 4.04 12.44
C ARG A 99 -4.07 4.94 13.54
N ALA A 100 -2.95 4.51 14.10
CA ALA A 100 -2.17 5.32 15.04
C ALA A 100 -1.31 6.33 14.27
N LEU A 101 -1.78 7.58 14.20
CA LEU A 101 -1.11 8.67 13.50
C LEU A 101 -0.23 9.48 14.48
N ARG A 102 0.82 10.15 13.96
CA ARG A 102 1.72 11.02 14.72
C ARG A 102 2.32 10.39 15.99
N ILE A 103 2.67 9.10 15.90
CA ILE A 103 3.37 8.41 16.99
C ILE A 103 4.66 9.16 17.33
N ASN A 104 5.39 9.64 16.32
CA ASN A 104 6.62 10.44 16.45
C ASN A 104 7.64 9.79 17.39
N PHE A 105 7.87 8.47 17.20
CA PHE A 105 8.87 7.73 17.96
C PHE A 105 10.28 8.15 17.52
N PRO A 106 11.22 8.42 18.44
CA PRO A 106 12.54 8.93 18.10
C PRO A 106 13.35 7.95 17.25
N LEU A 107 13.75 8.38 16.06
CA LEU A 107 14.58 7.59 15.15
C LEU A 107 15.95 7.24 15.76
N SER A 108 16.48 8.07 16.67
CA SER A 108 17.73 7.79 17.37
C SER A 108 17.67 6.49 18.18
N VAL A 109 16.51 6.15 18.76
CA VAL A 109 16.33 4.89 19.49
C VAL A 109 16.31 3.70 18.53
N LEU A 110 15.67 3.84 17.37
CA LEU A 110 15.65 2.79 16.35
C LEU A 110 17.05 2.52 15.80
N LYS A 111 17.81 3.58 15.53
CA LYS A 111 19.17 3.53 14.99
C LYS A 111 20.26 3.20 16.01
N ALA A 112 19.94 3.18 17.31
CA ALA A 112 20.95 2.91 18.34
C ALA A 112 21.58 1.53 18.13
N GLU A 113 22.90 1.52 17.91
CA GLU A 113 23.72 0.32 17.84
C GLU A 113 24.13 -0.13 19.26
N GLY A 114 24.42 -1.41 19.43
CA GLY A 114 24.80 -1.97 20.74
C GLY A 114 23.68 -2.04 21.79
N VAL A 115 22.45 -1.61 21.44
CA VAL A 115 21.26 -1.74 22.30
C VAL A 115 20.47 -2.97 21.89
N SER A 116 20.16 -3.84 22.85
CA SER A 116 19.40 -5.07 22.58
C SER A 116 17.96 -4.77 22.15
N LEU A 117 17.34 -5.74 21.46
CA LEU A 117 15.95 -5.65 21.03
C LEU A 117 15.01 -5.51 22.23
N GLU A 118 15.29 -6.23 23.31
CA GLU A 118 14.52 -6.19 24.56
C GLU A 118 14.53 -4.77 25.13
N THR A 119 15.71 -4.14 25.21
CA THR A 119 15.82 -2.75 25.68
C THR A 119 15.05 -1.79 24.77
N LYS A 120 15.13 -1.94 23.44
CA LYS A 120 14.35 -1.10 22.51
C LYS A 120 12.84 -1.29 22.72
N ASN A 121 12.39 -2.51 22.98
CA ASN A 121 10.98 -2.81 23.26
C ASN A 121 10.51 -2.18 24.57
N GLU A 122 11.32 -2.22 25.63
CA GLU A 122 10.97 -1.55 26.90
C GLU A 122 10.88 -0.02 26.74
N VAL A 123 11.81 0.59 25.99
CA VAL A 123 11.74 2.02 25.66
C VAL A 123 10.46 2.35 24.88
N LEU A 124 10.08 1.51 23.91
CA LEU A 124 8.84 1.68 23.15
C LEU A 124 7.60 1.58 24.05
N LYS A 125 7.54 0.59 24.96
CA LYS A 125 6.43 0.44 25.92
C LYS A 125 6.30 1.68 26.80
N GLU A 126 7.40 2.15 27.38
CA GLU A 126 7.41 3.36 28.21
C GLU A 126 7.01 4.61 27.42
N PHE A 127 7.45 4.72 26.17
CA PHE A 127 7.06 5.80 25.27
C PHE A 127 5.55 5.80 25.02
N LEU A 128 4.97 4.65 24.66
CA LEU A 128 3.54 4.53 24.39
C LEU A 128 2.70 4.74 25.66
N ARG A 129 3.17 4.30 26.84
CA ARG A 129 2.48 4.53 28.12
C ARG A 129 2.30 6.01 28.46
N LYS A 130 3.23 6.85 28.03
CA LYS A 130 3.18 8.31 28.25
C LYS A 130 2.31 9.05 27.23
N LYS A 131 1.92 8.40 26.13
CA LYS A 131 1.07 9.00 25.09
C LYS A 131 -0.39 9.06 25.56
N LYS A 132 -1.06 10.15 25.21
CA LYS A 132 -2.51 10.33 25.41
C LYS A 132 -3.17 10.42 24.05
N PRO A 133 -3.56 9.28 23.44
CA PRO A 133 -4.17 9.29 22.11
C PRO A 133 -5.55 9.95 22.15
N ARG A 134 -5.91 10.61 21.05
CA ARG A 134 -7.28 11.05 20.79
C ARG A 134 -7.87 10.16 19.71
N ARG A 135 -9.09 9.67 19.94
CA ARG A 135 -9.86 8.95 18.92
C ARG A 135 -10.74 9.94 18.19
N TYR A 136 -10.67 9.92 16.86
CA TYR A 136 -11.59 10.64 15.98
C TYR A 136 -12.39 9.60 15.23
N GLU A 137 -13.71 9.63 15.40
CA GLU A 137 -14.63 8.65 14.79
C GLU A 137 -15.12 9.11 13.42
N GLU A 138 -15.09 10.42 13.16
CA GLU A 138 -15.49 11.02 11.89
C GLU A 138 -14.29 11.22 10.95
N PRO A 139 -14.52 11.23 9.62
CA PRO A 139 -13.49 11.58 8.64
C PRO A 139 -12.81 12.90 9.00
N THR A 140 -11.51 12.83 9.31
CA THR A 140 -10.75 13.97 9.81
C THR A 140 -9.67 14.37 8.80
N PHE A 141 -9.61 15.65 8.46
CA PHE A 141 -8.50 16.21 7.69
C PHE A 141 -7.33 16.51 8.62
N MET A 142 -6.16 15.91 8.33
CA MET A 142 -4.92 16.15 9.07
C MET A 142 -3.91 16.81 8.14
N TYR A 143 -3.49 18.03 8.46
CA TYR A 143 -2.43 18.74 7.76
C TYR A 143 -1.08 18.30 8.36
N ASP A 144 -0.35 17.44 7.65
CA ASP A 144 1.03 17.09 8.00
C ASP A 144 1.99 18.10 7.36
N GLU A 145 2.79 18.77 8.19
CA GLU A 145 3.93 19.61 7.80
C GLU A 145 5.24 18.82 7.90
#